data_AF-A0A938V322-F1
#
_entry.id   AF-A0A938V322-F1
#
_cell.length_a   1.000
_cell.length_b   1.000
_cell.length_c   1.000
_cell.angle_alpha   90.00
_cell.angle_beta   90.00
_cell.angle_gamma   90.00
#
_symmetry.space_group_name_H-M   'P 1'
#
loop_
_entity.id
_entity.type
_entity.pdbx_description
1 polymer ?
#
loop_
_entity_poly.entity_id
_entity_poly.type
_entity_poly.pdbx_seq_one_letter_code
_entity_poly.pdbx_strand_id
1 'polypeptide(L)'
;MTMEPLFYAVAATLLVSMLSLAGIAFVALGREVRGTVLFVMVAFAAGAMMAASFFHLLPEAAEGLGSFRAGMVTLVGFSCFFILERFLHWRHCHKGGHCDVHPYTTLSIVGDALHNFLDGIVIGSAFLVDTGLGISATVVIAAHELPQELGDYAILVHGGHSHRKALGLNLASALTAVAGAVLAWIGLAEHGELIPYVMAFAAGNFIYVSSSDLVPELHKEQDLRRAGLAFAFFLAAVVLMGFFAAGGGGGHAH
;
A
#
# COMPACT_ATOMS: atom_id res chain seq x y z
N MET A 1 16.93 -12.49 20.46
CA MET A 1 16.65 -12.04 19.08
C MET A 1 17.96 -11.65 18.43
N THR A 2 18.24 -12.12 17.21
CA THR A 2 19.37 -11.64 16.42
C THR A 2 19.04 -10.28 15.80
N MET A 3 20.05 -9.43 15.58
CA MET A 3 19.87 -8.11 14.96
C MET A 3 19.72 -8.18 13.43
N GLU A 4 19.92 -9.37 12.86
CA GLU A 4 19.97 -9.59 11.41
C GLU A 4 18.60 -9.41 10.72
N PRO A 5 17.48 -10.01 11.21
CA PRO A 5 16.14 -9.75 10.64
C PRO A 5 15.74 -8.27 10.68
N LEU A 6 16.09 -7.57 11.76
CA LEU A 6 15.84 -6.13 11.89
C LEU A 6 16.60 -5.34 10.83
N PHE A 7 17.88 -5.66 10.61
CA PHE A 7 18.69 -5.01 9.61
C PHE A 7 18.09 -5.17 8.20
N TYR A 8 17.66 -6.39 7.84
CA TYR A 8 17.02 -6.64 6.55
C TYR A 8 15.67 -5.93 6.41
N ALA A 9 14.83 -5.97 7.44
CA ALA A 9 13.54 -5.29 7.42
C ALA A 9 13.68 -3.77 7.28
N VAL A 10 14.61 -3.16 8.02
CA VAL A 10 14.90 -1.71 7.93
C VAL A 10 15.49 -1.35 6.57
N ALA A 11 16.42 -2.15 6.05
CA ALA A 11 16.98 -1.91 4.72
C ALA A 11 15.92 -2.03 3.62
N ALA A 12 15.07 -3.06 3.67
CA ALA A 12 13.98 -3.28 2.73
C ALA A 12 12.96 -2.15 2.76
N THR A 13 12.47 -1.78 3.94
CA THR A 13 11.51 -0.67 4.09
C THR A 13 12.11 0.66 3.65
N LEU A 14 13.37 0.96 3.96
CA LEU A 14 14.04 2.16 3.43
C LEU A 14 14.09 2.15 1.90
N LEU A 15 14.42 1.02 1.28
CA LEU A 15 14.45 0.89 -0.18
C LEU A 15 13.07 1.12 -0.81
N VAL A 16 12.01 0.54 -0.20
CA VAL A 16 10.63 0.77 -0.63
C VAL A 16 10.25 2.24 -0.45
N SER A 17 10.55 2.86 0.71
CA SER A 17 10.25 4.27 0.95
C SER A 17 10.95 5.20 -0.04
N MET A 18 12.12 4.82 -0.59
CA MET A 18 12.79 5.61 -1.64
C MET A 18 12.03 5.61 -2.97
N LEU A 19 11.09 4.68 -3.21
CA LEU A 19 10.23 4.68 -4.40
C LEU A 19 9.33 5.92 -4.45
N SER A 20 9.01 6.52 -3.30
CA SER A 20 8.33 7.83 -3.20
C SER A 20 9.04 8.95 -3.96
N LEU A 21 10.36 8.82 -4.18
CA LEU A 21 11.15 9.77 -4.95
C LEU A 21 11.07 9.55 -6.47
N ALA A 22 10.39 8.50 -6.94
CA ALA A 22 10.15 8.27 -8.37
C ALA A 22 9.40 9.44 -9.03
N GLY A 23 8.69 10.25 -8.24
CA GLY A 23 8.11 11.52 -8.67
C GLY A 23 9.11 12.46 -9.36
N ILE A 24 10.41 12.40 -9.00
CA ILE A 24 11.48 13.19 -9.66
C ILE A 24 11.60 12.80 -11.14
N ALA A 25 11.69 11.51 -11.43
CA ALA A 25 11.76 11.01 -12.80
C ALA A 25 10.44 11.23 -13.54
N PHE A 26 9.32 11.08 -12.83
CA PHE A 26 7.99 11.29 -13.37
C PHE A 26 7.77 12.74 -13.86
N VAL A 27 8.29 13.74 -13.16
CA VAL A 27 8.22 15.16 -13.57
C VAL A 27 8.93 15.43 -14.89
N ALA A 28 9.97 14.66 -15.22
CA ALA A 28 10.69 14.79 -16.48
C ALA A 28 9.88 14.31 -17.70
N LEU A 29 8.77 13.59 -17.48
CA LEU A 29 7.90 13.12 -18.54
C LEU A 29 7.00 14.24 -19.08
N GLY A 30 6.72 14.19 -20.39
CA GLY A 30 5.76 15.09 -21.04
C GLY A 30 4.35 14.99 -20.43
N ARG A 31 3.57 16.08 -20.47
CA ARG A 31 2.23 16.15 -19.87
C ARG A 31 1.28 15.03 -20.29
N GLU A 32 1.26 14.69 -21.58
CA GLU A 32 0.40 13.62 -22.11
C GLU A 32 0.84 12.22 -21.65
N VAL A 33 2.16 11.98 -21.61
CA VAL A 33 2.73 10.71 -21.17
C VAL A 33 2.45 10.50 -19.68
N ARG A 34 2.59 11.55 -18.86
CA ARG A 34 2.30 11.50 -17.42
C ARG A 34 0.89 11.04 -17.11
N GLY A 35 -0.11 11.58 -17.80
CA GLY A 35 -1.51 11.20 -17.59
C GLY A 35 -1.76 9.71 -17.87
N THR A 36 -1.25 9.22 -19.00
CA THR A 36 -1.37 7.80 -19.37
C THR A 36 -0.62 6.89 -18.39
N VAL A 37 0.60 7.26 -18.01
CA VAL A 37 1.40 6.47 -17.05
C VAL A 37 0.72 6.40 -15.69
N LEU A 38 0.28 7.53 -15.13
CA LEU A 38 -0.44 7.53 -13.84
C LEU A 38 -1.68 6.64 -13.90
N PHE A 39 -2.49 6.79 -14.94
CA PHE A 39 -3.73 6.05 -15.06
C PHE A 39 -3.50 4.52 -15.09
N VAL A 40 -2.50 4.09 -15.85
CA VAL A 40 -2.13 2.67 -15.96
C VAL A 40 -1.47 2.16 -14.68
N MET A 41 -0.66 2.99 -14.01
CA MET A 41 -0.04 2.70 -12.72
C MET A 41 -1.08 2.54 -11.61
N VAL A 42 -2.07 3.42 -11.54
CA VAL A 42 -3.22 3.30 -10.61
C VAL A 42 -3.96 1.98 -10.84
N ALA A 43 -4.18 1.59 -12.10
CA ALA A 43 -4.81 0.33 -12.43
C ALA A 43 -4.00 -0.88 -11.97
N PHE A 44 -2.68 -0.82 -12.14
CA PHE A 44 -1.76 -1.86 -11.66
C PHE A 44 -1.77 -1.95 -10.12
N ALA A 45 -1.66 -0.84 -9.39
CA ALA A 45 -1.74 -0.83 -7.92
C ALA A 45 -3.06 -1.40 -7.42
N ALA A 46 -4.19 -1.00 -8.01
CA ALA A 46 -5.50 -1.53 -7.64
C ALA A 46 -5.56 -3.06 -7.74
N GLY A 47 -5.08 -3.63 -8.84
CA GLY A 47 -5.03 -5.07 -9.07
C GLY A 47 -4.05 -5.77 -8.14
N ALA A 48 -2.87 -5.18 -7.93
CA ALA A 48 -1.82 -5.70 -7.06
C ALA A 48 -2.27 -5.77 -5.60
N MET A 49 -2.85 -4.70 -5.05
CA MET A 49 -3.35 -4.66 -3.67
C MET A 49 -4.49 -5.63 -3.44
N MET A 50 -5.43 -5.72 -4.40
CA MET A 50 -6.53 -6.67 -4.33
C MET A 50 -5.98 -8.11 -4.32
N ALA A 51 -5.06 -8.43 -5.22
CA ALA A 51 -4.44 -9.75 -5.29
C ALA A 51 -3.58 -10.07 -4.07
N ALA A 52 -2.78 -9.13 -3.56
CA ALA A 52 -1.99 -9.31 -2.33
C ALA A 52 -2.89 -9.61 -1.12
N SER A 53 -4.04 -8.92 -1.02
CA SER A 53 -5.03 -9.17 0.03
C SER A 53 -5.57 -10.60 -0.03
N PHE A 54 -6.03 -11.04 -1.21
CA PHE A 54 -6.73 -12.32 -1.36
C PHE A 54 -5.82 -13.54 -1.50
N PHE A 55 -4.64 -13.39 -2.11
CA PHE A 55 -3.75 -14.51 -2.41
C PHE A 55 -2.62 -14.69 -1.40
N HIS A 56 -2.29 -13.67 -0.62
CA HIS A 56 -1.18 -13.71 0.32
C HIS A 56 -1.64 -13.45 1.76
N LEU A 57 -2.15 -12.24 2.06
CA LEU A 57 -2.43 -11.84 3.44
C LEU A 57 -3.60 -12.62 4.09
N LEU A 58 -4.72 -12.78 3.38
CA LEU A 58 -5.89 -13.49 3.90
C LEU A 58 -5.63 -14.99 4.13
N PRO A 59 -5.05 -15.74 3.18
CA PRO A 59 -4.71 -17.14 3.40
C PRO A 59 -3.77 -17.33 4.59
N GLU A 60 -2.67 -16.57 4.66
CA GLU A 60 -1.69 -16.64 5.74
C GLU A 60 -2.32 -16.34 7.11
N ALA A 61 -3.17 -15.30 7.18
CA ALA A 61 -3.90 -14.99 8.39
C ALA A 61 -4.90 -16.09 8.78
N ALA A 62 -5.52 -16.75 7.81
CA ALA A 62 -6.47 -17.83 8.04
C ALA A 62 -5.80 -19.10 8.55
N GLU A 63 -4.54 -19.37 8.19
CA GLU A 63 -3.76 -20.48 8.76
C GLU A 63 -3.53 -20.29 10.26
N GLY A 64 -3.21 -19.06 10.69
CA GLY A 64 -2.99 -18.75 12.10
C GLY A 64 -4.26 -18.52 12.95
N LEU A 65 -5.34 -17.99 12.38
CA LEU A 65 -6.56 -17.60 13.12
C LEU A 65 -7.77 -18.49 12.87
N GLY A 66 -7.75 -19.28 11.80
CA GLY A 66 -8.94 -19.85 11.18
C GLY A 66 -9.69 -18.83 10.32
N SER A 67 -10.31 -19.30 9.23
CA SER A 67 -10.91 -18.45 8.19
C SER A 67 -11.95 -17.47 8.71
N PHE A 68 -12.79 -17.88 9.67
CA PHE A 68 -13.83 -17.01 10.22
C PHE A 68 -13.25 -15.83 11.00
N ARG A 69 -12.26 -16.07 11.87
CA ARG A 69 -11.63 -15.01 12.66
C ARG A 69 -10.78 -14.11 11.80
N ALA A 70 -10.03 -14.65 10.84
CA ALA A 70 -9.30 -13.85 9.86
C ALA A 70 -10.26 -12.91 9.11
N GLY A 71 -11.39 -13.42 8.60
CA GLY A 71 -12.41 -12.60 7.95
C GLY A 71 -12.99 -11.50 8.84
N MET A 72 -13.26 -11.78 10.13
CA MET A 72 -13.70 -10.75 11.08
C MET A 72 -12.66 -9.64 11.25
N VAL A 73 -11.39 -9.99 11.43
CA VAL A 73 -10.30 -9.01 11.61
C VAL A 73 -10.09 -8.18 10.34
N THR A 74 -10.23 -8.79 9.16
CA THR A 74 -10.23 -8.09 7.87
C THR A 74 -11.37 -7.08 7.77
N LEU A 75 -12.59 -7.44 8.19
CA LEU A 75 -13.70 -6.49 8.22
C LEU A 75 -13.46 -5.34 9.20
N VAL A 76 -12.79 -5.60 10.33
CA VAL A 76 -12.36 -4.56 11.26
C VAL A 76 -11.35 -3.63 10.58
N GLY A 77 -10.33 -4.16 9.89
CA GLY A 77 -9.36 -3.35 9.13
C GLY A 77 -10.02 -2.45 8.09
N PHE A 78 -10.89 -3.03 7.26
CA PHE A 78 -11.69 -2.30 6.27
C PHE A 78 -12.53 -1.19 6.92
N SER A 79 -13.25 -1.52 8.00
CA SER A 79 -14.13 -0.57 8.69
C SER A 79 -13.37 0.56 9.38
N CYS A 80 -12.18 0.27 9.92
CA CYS A 80 -11.31 1.27 10.54
C CYS A 80 -10.85 2.31 9.51
N PHE A 81 -10.41 1.87 8.33
CA PHE A 81 -10.00 2.78 7.25
C PHE A 81 -11.19 3.59 6.72
N PHE A 82 -12.35 2.96 6.55
CA PHE A 82 -13.59 3.66 6.21
C PHE A 82 -13.93 4.79 7.20
N ILE A 83 -13.90 4.49 8.51
CA ILE A 83 -14.20 5.47 9.55
C ILE A 83 -13.15 6.58 9.58
N LEU A 84 -11.88 6.22 9.44
CA LEU A 84 -10.77 7.17 9.40
C LEU A 84 -10.93 8.15 8.23
N GLU A 85 -11.15 7.64 7.02
CA GLU A 85 -11.34 8.46 5.83
C GLU A 85 -12.55 9.39 6.02
N ARG A 86 -13.66 8.85 6.53
CA ARG A 86 -14.88 9.62 6.81
C ARG A 86 -14.64 10.74 7.83
N PHE A 87 -13.88 10.47 8.89
CA PHE A 87 -13.58 11.45 9.92
C PHE A 87 -12.69 12.58 9.41
N LEU A 88 -11.67 12.24 8.62
CA LEU A 88 -10.77 13.19 7.99
C LEU A 88 -11.50 14.06 6.96
N HIS A 89 -12.41 13.48 6.18
CA HIS A 89 -13.27 14.23 5.25
C HIS A 89 -14.21 15.21 6.00
N TRP A 90 -14.75 14.80 7.15
CA TRP A 90 -15.67 15.64 7.93
C TRP A 90 -15.00 16.87 8.55
N ARG A 91 -13.75 16.75 9.04
CA ARG A 91 -13.06 17.87 9.71
C ARG A 91 -12.67 19.03 8.78
N HIS A 92 -12.56 18.80 7.48
CA HIS A 92 -12.08 19.81 6.55
C HIS A 92 -13.17 20.58 5.78
N CYS A 93 -14.44 20.20 5.90
CA CYS A 93 -15.56 20.87 5.22
C CYS A 93 -16.28 21.96 6.05
N HIS A 94 -15.74 22.35 7.21
CA HIS A 94 -16.46 23.23 8.16
C HIS A 94 -16.06 24.71 8.16
N LYS A 95 -15.24 25.19 7.22
CA LYS A 95 -14.95 26.64 7.13
C LYS A 95 -15.00 27.10 5.67
N GLY A 96 -16.07 27.80 5.31
CA GLY A 96 -16.26 28.47 4.03
C GLY A 96 -15.30 29.64 3.79
N GLY A 97 -14.00 29.38 3.86
CA GLY A 97 -12.93 30.29 3.48
C GLY A 97 -12.07 29.64 2.40
N HIS A 98 -11.57 30.43 1.47
CA HIS A 98 -10.62 29.99 0.45
C HIS A 98 -9.47 29.19 1.10
N CYS A 99 -9.39 27.90 0.82
CA CYS A 99 -8.27 27.06 1.20
C CYS A 99 -7.32 26.95 0.01
N ASP A 100 -6.11 27.50 0.14
CA ASP A 100 -5.05 27.42 -0.89
C ASP A 100 -4.55 25.97 -1.11
N VAL A 101 -4.84 25.08 -0.17
CA VAL A 101 -4.51 23.65 -0.21
C VAL A 101 -5.79 22.86 0.02
N HIS A 102 -6.10 21.95 -0.89
CA HIS A 102 -7.35 21.23 -0.83
C HIS A 102 -7.37 20.17 0.30
N PRO A 103 -8.48 20.03 1.04
CA PRO A 103 -8.70 19.03 2.09
C PRO A 103 -8.25 17.60 1.78
N TYR A 104 -8.41 17.16 0.53
CA TYR A 104 -8.10 15.80 0.11
C TYR A 104 -6.60 15.47 0.16
N THR A 105 -5.72 16.49 0.10
CA THR A 105 -4.25 16.29 0.20
C THR A 105 -3.82 15.81 1.58
N THR A 106 -4.46 16.33 2.63
CA THR A 106 -4.17 15.92 4.02
C THR A 106 -4.71 14.53 4.28
N LEU A 107 -5.88 14.22 3.72
CA LEU A 107 -6.47 12.88 3.78
C LEU A 107 -5.55 11.84 3.10
N SER A 108 -5.07 12.13 1.89
CA SER A 108 -4.14 11.26 1.16
C SER A 108 -2.86 11.00 1.97
N ILE A 109 -2.19 12.03 2.50
CA ILE A 109 -0.96 11.84 3.31
C ILE A 109 -1.20 10.98 4.55
N VAL A 110 -2.32 11.18 5.27
CA VAL A 110 -2.58 10.41 6.50
C VAL A 110 -2.94 8.96 6.17
N GLY A 111 -3.76 8.75 5.14
CA GLY A 111 -4.12 7.42 4.65
C GLY A 111 -2.88 6.65 4.18
N ASP A 112 -2.07 7.30 3.35
CA ASP A 112 -0.81 6.76 2.85
C ASP A 112 0.18 6.45 3.98
N ALA A 113 0.32 7.34 4.97
CA ALA A 113 1.23 7.11 6.09
C ALA A 113 0.83 5.89 6.94
N LEU A 114 -0.47 5.62 7.08
CA LEU A 114 -0.96 4.45 7.78
C LEU A 114 -0.85 3.18 6.94
N HIS A 115 -1.03 3.29 5.63
CA HIS A 115 -0.81 2.19 4.68
C HIS A 115 0.66 1.77 4.71
N ASN A 116 1.58 2.71 4.45
CA ASN A 116 3.02 2.51 4.50
C ASN A 116 3.47 1.91 5.84
N PHE A 117 2.90 2.36 6.96
CA PHE A 117 3.19 1.78 8.28
C PHE A 117 2.81 0.29 8.38
N LEU A 118 1.64 -0.09 7.85
CA LEU A 118 1.18 -1.48 7.84
C LEU A 118 2.05 -2.33 6.91
N ASP A 119 2.46 -1.80 5.77
CA ASP A 119 3.41 -2.43 4.84
C ASP A 119 4.75 -2.70 5.52
N GLY A 120 5.21 -1.73 6.31
CA GLY A 120 6.33 -1.88 7.23
C GLY A 120 6.18 -3.06 8.18
N ILE A 121 5.02 -3.21 8.82
CA ILE A 121 4.77 -4.34 9.71
C ILE A 121 4.76 -5.66 8.94
N VAL A 122 4.19 -5.71 7.74
CA VAL A 122 4.16 -6.91 6.90
C VAL A 122 5.58 -7.32 6.50
N ILE A 123 6.41 -6.40 5.99
CA ILE A 123 7.82 -6.65 5.65
C ILE A 123 8.59 -7.11 6.88
N GLY A 124 8.45 -6.40 8.01
CA GLY A 124 9.12 -6.73 9.25
C GLY A 124 8.75 -8.12 9.77
N SER A 125 7.45 -8.46 9.74
CA SER A 125 6.96 -9.78 10.16
C SER A 125 7.47 -10.90 9.24
N ALA A 126 7.51 -10.66 7.94
CA ALA A 126 8.02 -11.63 6.97
C ALA A 126 9.50 -11.97 7.21
N PHE A 127 10.35 -10.97 7.46
CA PHE A 127 11.78 -11.20 7.80
C PHE A 127 12.00 -11.86 9.16
N LEU A 128 11.05 -11.75 10.10
CA LEU A 128 11.10 -12.50 11.36
C LEU A 128 10.84 -14.00 11.16
N VAL A 129 10.07 -14.36 10.12
CA VAL A 129 9.76 -15.75 9.78
C VAL A 129 10.87 -16.37 8.94
N ASP A 130 11.19 -15.75 7.79
CA ASP A 130 12.23 -16.23 6.87
C ASP A 130 12.75 -15.10 5.95
N THR A 131 14.03 -15.14 5.62
CA THR A 131 14.67 -14.14 4.73
C THR A 131 14.08 -14.16 3.32
N GLY A 132 13.79 -15.35 2.78
CA GLY A 132 13.16 -15.51 1.46
C GLY A 132 11.74 -14.95 1.46
N LEU A 133 10.96 -15.22 2.51
CA LEU A 133 9.64 -14.62 2.69
C LEU A 133 9.70 -13.09 2.79
N GLY A 134 10.65 -12.56 3.56
CA GLY A 134 10.89 -11.10 3.65
C GLY A 134 11.23 -10.45 2.32
N ILE A 135 12.10 -11.08 1.52
CA ILE A 135 12.43 -10.60 0.16
C ILE A 135 11.19 -10.63 -0.74
N SER A 136 10.42 -11.72 -0.70
CA SER A 136 9.19 -11.86 -1.49
C SER A 136 8.17 -10.77 -1.13
N ALA A 137 7.91 -10.57 0.16
CA ALA A 137 7.01 -9.52 0.65
C ALA A 137 7.48 -8.13 0.22
N THR A 138 8.78 -7.85 0.29
CA THR A 138 9.37 -6.58 -0.15
C THR A 138 9.12 -6.32 -1.63
N VAL A 139 9.29 -7.34 -2.50
CA VAL A 139 9.06 -7.21 -3.95
C VAL A 139 7.58 -6.97 -4.24
N VAL A 140 6.69 -7.72 -3.59
CA VAL A 140 5.24 -7.58 -3.72
C VAL A 140 4.77 -6.19 -3.29
N ILE A 141 5.30 -5.68 -2.18
CA ILE A 141 4.99 -4.34 -1.67
C ILE A 141 5.54 -3.26 -2.60
N ALA A 142 6.82 -3.34 -2.96
CA ALA A 142 7.44 -2.39 -3.91
C ALA A 142 6.67 -2.27 -5.23
N ALA A 143 6.08 -3.37 -5.71
CA ALA A 143 5.33 -3.41 -6.96
C ALA A 143 4.05 -2.58 -6.92
N HIS A 144 3.35 -2.48 -5.78
CA HIS A 144 2.16 -1.63 -5.66
C HIS A 144 2.42 -0.27 -5.02
N GLU A 145 3.50 -0.14 -4.25
CA GLU A 145 3.94 1.14 -3.69
C GLU A 145 4.42 2.12 -4.75
N LEU A 146 5.26 1.69 -5.70
CA LEU A 146 5.74 2.60 -6.76
C LEU A 146 4.58 3.29 -7.53
N PRO A 147 3.55 2.56 -8.01
CA PRO A 147 2.39 3.19 -8.62
C PRO A 147 1.60 4.10 -7.68
N GLN A 148 1.39 3.69 -6.42
CA GLN A 148 0.62 4.44 -5.42
C GLN A 148 1.29 5.77 -5.07
N GLU A 149 2.58 5.72 -4.76
CA GLU A 149 3.43 6.87 -4.45
C GLU A 149 3.44 7.91 -5.59
N LEU A 150 3.47 7.47 -6.86
CA LEU A 150 3.33 8.36 -8.01
C LEU A 150 1.95 9.02 -8.07
N GLY A 151 0.90 8.29 -7.70
CA GLY A 151 -0.47 8.78 -7.56
C GLY A 151 -0.58 9.85 -6.48
N ASP A 152 -0.11 9.57 -5.27
CA ASP A 152 -0.12 10.51 -4.14
C ASP A 152 0.70 11.77 -4.43
N TYR A 153 1.87 11.61 -5.05
CA TYR A 153 2.65 12.73 -5.55
C TYR A 153 1.84 13.62 -6.51
N ALA A 154 1.10 13.02 -7.45
CA ALA A 154 0.25 13.76 -8.38
C ALA A 154 -0.91 14.46 -7.68
N ILE A 155 -1.55 13.81 -6.70
CA ILE A 155 -2.61 14.37 -5.86
C ILE A 155 -2.10 15.61 -5.11
N LEU A 156 -0.91 15.54 -4.51
CA LEU A 156 -0.31 16.65 -3.76
C LEU A 156 0.01 17.85 -4.65
N VAL A 157 0.61 17.60 -5.83
CA VAL A 157 0.90 18.67 -6.80
C VAL A 157 -0.39 19.29 -7.34
N HIS A 158 -1.40 18.48 -7.66
CA HIS A 158 -2.70 18.98 -8.12
C HIS A 158 -3.41 19.78 -7.02
N GLY A 159 -3.23 19.39 -5.76
CA GLY A 159 -3.77 20.06 -4.59
C GLY A 159 -3.05 21.35 -4.18
N GLY A 160 -2.13 21.85 -5.01
CA GLY A 160 -1.47 23.15 -4.84
C GLY A 160 -0.10 23.08 -4.16
N HIS A 161 0.42 21.90 -3.82
CA HIS A 161 1.76 21.79 -3.25
C HIS A 161 2.84 22.00 -4.32
N SER A 162 3.93 22.69 -3.95
CA SER A 162 5.12 22.73 -4.80
C SER A 162 5.72 21.34 -4.95
N HIS A 163 6.41 21.07 -6.06
CA HIS A 163 6.95 19.74 -6.35
C HIS A 163 7.90 19.23 -5.25
N ARG A 164 8.72 20.13 -4.68
CA ARG A 164 9.61 19.81 -3.55
C ARG A 164 8.85 19.46 -2.28
N LYS A 165 7.74 20.18 -2.01
CA LYS A 165 6.89 19.90 -0.84
C LYS A 165 6.13 18.59 -1.01
N ALA A 166 5.60 18.32 -2.21
CA ALA A 166 4.92 17.07 -2.53
C ALA A 166 5.87 15.87 -2.34
N LEU A 167 7.07 15.89 -2.93
CA LEU A 167 8.08 14.84 -2.74
C LEU A 167 8.47 14.64 -1.27
N GLY A 168 8.66 15.75 -0.52
CA GLY A 168 9.02 15.66 0.89
C GLY A 168 7.90 15.07 1.77
N LEU A 169 6.64 15.35 1.46
CA LEU A 169 5.49 14.79 2.17
C LEU A 169 5.28 13.32 1.82
N ASN A 170 5.40 12.95 0.54
CA ASN A 170 5.39 11.56 0.09
C ASN A 170 6.47 10.76 0.82
N LEU A 171 7.72 11.23 0.80
CA LEU A 171 8.80 10.53 1.47
C LEU A 171 8.59 10.44 2.99
N ALA A 172 8.07 11.51 3.62
CA ALA A 172 7.79 11.48 5.05
C ALA A 172 6.69 10.46 5.41
N SER A 173 5.69 10.33 4.54
CA SER A 173 4.66 9.30 4.62
C SER A 173 5.25 7.90 4.44
N ALA A 174 6.02 7.70 3.37
CA ALA A 174 6.68 6.43 3.05
C ALA A 174 7.60 5.91 4.16
N LEU A 175 8.27 6.81 4.87
CA LEU A 175 9.18 6.45 5.98
C LEU A 175 8.46 5.88 7.21
N THR A 176 7.12 5.96 7.30
CA THR A 176 6.39 5.25 8.36
C THR A 176 6.50 3.73 8.23
N ALA A 177 6.79 3.20 7.04
CA ALA A 177 7.10 1.79 6.82
C ALA A 177 8.29 1.33 7.68
N VAL A 178 9.31 2.16 7.83
CA VAL A 178 10.45 1.84 8.70
C VAL A 178 10.00 1.72 10.16
N ALA A 179 9.11 2.61 10.62
CA ALA A 179 8.56 2.53 11.96
C ALA A 179 7.70 1.28 12.16
N GLY A 180 6.94 0.87 11.14
CA GLY A 180 6.18 -0.38 11.11
C GLY A 180 7.08 -1.61 11.24
N ALA A 181 8.16 -1.68 10.47
CA ALA A 181 9.12 -2.78 10.53
C ALA A 181 9.84 -2.87 11.89
N VAL A 182 10.22 -1.73 12.46
CA VAL A 182 10.80 -1.68 13.81
C VAL A 182 9.79 -2.12 14.86
N LEU A 183 8.53 -1.68 14.76
CA LEU A 183 7.48 -2.13 15.68
C LEU A 183 7.24 -3.64 15.56
N ALA A 184 7.26 -4.18 14.35
CA ALA A 184 7.15 -5.62 14.13
C ALA A 184 8.29 -6.36 14.85
N TRP A 185 9.52 -5.88 14.71
CA TRP A 185 10.66 -6.49 15.40
C TRP A 185 10.56 -6.38 16.93
N ILE A 186 10.16 -5.23 17.49
CA ILE A 186 10.06 -5.05 18.95
C ILE A 186 8.87 -5.82 19.52
N GLY A 187 7.72 -5.80 18.83
CA GLY A 187 6.44 -6.27 19.35
C GLY A 187 6.08 -7.70 18.95
N LEU A 188 6.43 -8.15 17.75
CA LEU A 188 6.02 -9.46 17.22
C LEU A 188 7.08 -10.55 17.43
N ALA A 189 8.34 -10.19 17.69
CA ALA A 189 9.38 -11.19 17.91
C ALA A 189 9.20 -11.99 19.21
N GLU A 190 8.47 -11.44 20.20
CA GLU A 190 8.04 -12.15 21.41
C GLU A 190 6.55 -12.56 21.38
N HIS A 191 5.79 -12.07 20.39
CA HIS A 191 4.34 -12.30 20.25
C HIS A 191 3.97 -12.73 18.82
N GLY A 192 4.58 -13.82 18.34
CA GLY A 192 4.32 -14.36 17.01
C GLY A 192 2.84 -14.66 16.76
N GLU A 193 2.04 -14.91 17.81
CA GLU A 193 0.59 -15.09 17.71
C GLU A 193 -0.17 -13.88 17.18
N LEU A 194 0.42 -12.68 17.16
CA LEU A 194 -0.20 -11.46 16.67
C LEU A 194 -0.01 -11.25 15.16
N ILE A 195 0.95 -11.92 14.52
CA ILE A 195 1.26 -11.77 13.08
C ILE A 195 0.00 -12.01 12.21
N PRO A 196 -0.78 -13.10 12.42
CA PRO A 196 -1.97 -13.35 11.62
C PRO A 196 -3.06 -12.27 11.78
N TYR A 197 -3.15 -11.62 12.95
CA TYR A 197 -4.09 -10.50 13.15
C TYR A 197 -3.69 -9.28 12.34
N VAL A 198 -2.39 -8.95 12.31
CA VAL A 198 -1.92 -7.82 11.53
C VAL A 198 -2.12 -8.06 10.03
N MET A 199 -1.81 -9.27 9.55
CA MET A 199 -2.03 -9.64 8.13
C MET A 199 -3.51 -9.54 7.74
N ALA A 200 -4.42 -10.07 8.56
CA ALA A 200 -5.85 -9.95 8.31
C ALA A 200 -6.31 -8.48 8.31
N PHE A 201 -5.82 -7.66 9.26
CA PHE A 201 -6.15 -6.24 9.35
C PHE A 201 -5.64 -5.47 8.12
N ALA A 202 -4.38 -5.71 7.71
CA ALA A 202 -3.77 -5.11 6.53
C ALA A 202 -4.51 -5.49 5.24
N ALA A 203 -4.94 -6.74 5.09
CA ALA A 203 -5.77 -7.16 3.97
C ALA A 203 -7.08 -6.36 3.90
N GLY A 204 -7.69 -6.05 5.05
CA GLY A 204 -8.90 -5.23 5.12
C GLY A 204 -8.66 -3.81 4.60
N ASN A 205 -7.53 -3.21 4.96
CA ASN A 205 -7.11 -1.90 4.46
C ASN A 205 -6.87 -1.92 2.94
N PHE A 206 -6.11 -2.90 2.44
CA PHE A 206 -5.81 -3.01 1.01
C PHE A 206 -7.07 -3.17 0.17
N ILE A 207 -8.03 -3.97 0.65
CA ILE A 207 -9.34 -4.09 0.01
C ILE A 207 -10.08 -2.75 0.02
N TYR A 208 -10.03 -2.01 1.13
CA TYR A 208 -10.64 -0.69 1.22
C TYR A 208 -10.05 0.27 0.18
N VAL A 209 -8.75 0.58 0.27
CA VAL A 209 -8.06 1.52 -0.63
C VAL A 209 -8.23 1.15 -2.11
N SER A 210 -8.06 -0.13 -2.45
CA SER A 210 -8.25 -0.58 -3.83
C SER A 210 -9.69 -0.37 -4.31
N SER A 211 -10.70 -0.63 -3.48
CA SER A 211 -12.12 -0.60 -3.88
C SER A 211 -12.79 0.78 -3.75
N SER A 212 -12.39 1.63 -2.81
CA SER A 212 -12.97 2.95 -2.56
C SER A 212 -12.26 4.08 -3.29
N ASP A 213 -10.96 3.91 -3.57
CA ASP A 213 -10.12 5.00 -4.07
C ASP A 213 -9.66 4.70 -5.50
N LEU A 214 -8.91 3.60 -5.69
CA LEU A 214 -8.24 3.31 -6.96
C LEU A 214 -9.21 2.84 -8.06
N VAL A 215 -10.02 1.80 -7.79
CA VAL A 215 -10.99 1.27 -8.78
C VAL A 215 -12.02 2.33 -9.21
N PRO A 216 -12.60 3.15 -8.31
CA PRO A 216 -13.50 4.22 -8.71
C PRO A 216 -12.86 5.29 -9.60
N GLU A 217 -11.57 5.57 -9.44
CA GLU A 217 -10.84 6.47 -10.35
C GLU A 217 -10.77 5.88 -11.77
N LEU A 218 -10.55 4.58 -11.91
CA LEU A 218 -10.55 3.88 -13.20
C LEU A 218 -11.91 3.95 -13.90
N HIS A 219 -13.00 3.91 -13.14
CA HIS A 219 -14.37 4.01 -13.68
C HIS A 219 -14.73 5.41 -14.21
N LYS A 220 -13.97 6.46 -13.88
CA LYS A 220 -14.21 7.81 -14.42
C LYS A 220 -13.82 7.92 -15.89
N GLU A 221 -12.90 7.08 -16.38
CA GLU A 221 -12.44 7.08 -17.77
C GLU A 221 -13.56 6.59 -18.72
N GLN A 222 -13.84 7.38 -19.75
CA GLN A 222 -14.92 7.13 -20.71
C GLN A 222 -14.40 6.56 -22.03
N ASP A 223 -13.10 6.70 -22.31
CA ASP A 223 -12.47 6.11 -23.49
C ASP A 223 -12.27 4.60 -23.33
N LEU A 224 -12.96 3.81 -24.16
CA LEU A 224 -12.96 2.35 -24.06
C LEU A 224 -11.57 1.73 -24.28
N ARG A 225 -10.70 2.38 -25.08
CA ARG A 225 -9.33 1.86 -25.31
C ARG A 225 -8.49 2.05 -24.07
N ARG A 226 -8.58 3.21 -23.42
CA ARG A 226 -7.89 3.49 -22.15
C ARG A 226 -8.43 2.61 -21.02
N ALA A 227 -9.75 2.48 -20.90
CA ALA A 227 -10.36 1.58 -19.93
C ALA A 227 -9.89 0.12 -20.13
N GLY A 228 -9.82 -0.35 -21.39
CA GLY A 228 -9.28 -1.67 -21.72
C GLY A 228 -7.80 -1.82 -21.36
N LEU A 229 -6.99 -0.79 -21.57
CA LEU A 229 -5.58 -0.76 -21.17
C LEU A 229 -5.41 -0.82 -19.64
N ALA A 230 -6.18 -0.03 -18.90
CA ALA A 230 -6.19 -0.08 -17.43
C ALA A 230 -6.59 -1.46 -16.92
N PHE A 231 -7.67 -2.04 -17.46
CA PHE A 231 -8.09 -3.39 -17.09
C PHE A 231 -7.02 -4.45 -17.38
N ALA A 232 -6.30 -4.32 -18.50
CA ALA A 232 -5.18 -5.21 -18.82
C ALA A 232 -4.04 -5.11 -17.79
N PHE A 233 -3.70 -3.91 -17.33
CA PHE A 233 -2.68 -3.71 -16.29
C PHE A 233 -3.13 -4.15 -14.91
N PHE A 234 -4.40 -3.93 -14.57
CA PHE A 234 -5.03 -4.49 -13.37
C PHE A 234 -4.90 -6.02 -13.37
N LEU A 235 -5.27 -6.67 -14.47
CA LEU A 235 -5.20 -8.13 -14.58
C LEU A 235 -3.76 -8.62 -14.59
N ALA A 236 -2.84 -7.92 -15.24
CA ALA A 236 -1.42 -8.24 -15.21
C ALA A 236 -0.87 -8.20 -13.78
N ALA A 237 -1.27 -7.21 -12.97
CA ALA A 237 -0.93 -7.15 -11.56
C ALA A 237 -1.48 -8.35 -10.78
N VAL A 238 -2.76 -8.70 -10.99
CA VAL A 238 -3.39 -9.86 -10.34
C VAL A 238 -2.67 -11.16 -10.67
N VAL A 239 -2.33 -11.37 -11.94
CA VAL A 239 -1.60 -12.57 -12.40
C VAL A 239 -0.19 -12.61 -11.83
N LEU A 240 0.52 -11.48 -11.83
CA LEU A 240 1.86 -11.37 -11.26
C LEU A 240 1.85 -11.69 -9.76
N MET A 241 0.92 -11.12 -9.00
CA MET A 241 0.79 -11.40 -7.57
C MET A 241 0.37 -12.84 -7.29
N GLY A 242 -0.52 -13.40 -8.12
CA GLY A 242 -0.88 -14.83 -8.04
C GLY A 242 0.32 -15.75 -8.29
N PHE A 243 1.21 -15.39 -9.21
CA PHE A 243 2.45 -16.14 -9.44
C PHE A 243 3.37 -16.09 -8.22
N PHE A 244 3.56 -14.92 -7.60
CA PHE A 244 4.36 -14.80 -6.38
C PHE A 244 3.76 -15.61 -5.22
N ALA A 245 2.44 -15.56 -5.04
CA ALA A 245 1.75 -16.35 -4.02
C ALA A 245 1.90 -17.86 -4.25
N ALA A 246 1.75 -18.33 -5.50
CA ALA A 246 1.87 -19.75 -5.83
C ALA A 246 3.33 -20.26 -5.77
N GLY A 247 4.30 -19.41 -6.12
CA GLY A 247 5.73 -19.74 -6.09
C GLY A 247 6.34 -19.77 -4.68
N GLY A 248 5.78 -19.01 -3.73
CA GLY A 248 6.21 -18.99 -2.32
C GLY A 248 5.77 -20.22 -1.51
N GLY A 249 4.69 -20.90 -1.91
CA GLY A 249 4.13 -22.06 -1.20
C GLY A 249 4.95 -23.36 -1.26
N GLY A 250 6.10 -23.37 -1.95
CA GLY A 250 6.96 -24.56 -2.05
C GLY A 250 7.83 -24.86 -0.82
N GLY A 251 7.85 -23.98 0.19
CA GLY A 251 8.73 -24.09 1.37
C GLY A 251 8.07 -24.59 2.67
N HIS A 252 6.74 -24.60 2.76
CA HIS A 252 6.02 -24.95 4.01
C HIS A 252 5.52 -26.40 4.02
N ALA A 253 6.41 -27.34 3.72
CA ALA A 253 6.20 -28.76 3.96
C ALA A 253 7.21 -29.28 4.98
N HIS A 254 7.01 -28.98 6.26
CA HIS A 254 7.53 -29.75 7.40
C HIS A 254 6.59 -29.65 8.59
#